data_AF-D9UM46-F1
#
_entry.id   AF-D9UM46-F1
#
_cell.length_a   1.000
_cell.length_b   1.000
_cell.length_c   1.000
_cell.angle_alpha   90.00
_cell.angle_beta   90.00
_cell.angle_gamma   90.00
#
_symmetry.space_group_name_H-M   'P 1'
#
loop_
_entity.id
_entity.type
_entity.pdbx_description
1 polymer ?
#
loop_
_entity_poly.entity_id
_entity_poly.type
_entity_poly.pdbx_seq_one_letter_code
_entity_poly.pdbx_strand_id
1 'polypeptide(L)'
;MGGAHPVPPLPDRPRHPSPPPGSPPAPRRPHPSPPTPRAPPSTPSPPRAAARGGYRRLAEGPGWQRLVREDLATAHAGRQERRRTLAALVQFTDLHLVDVQHPLRYEYLRAATASAWRPQEALSVVGALALVERINGLRGAPATGAPLDLVMTTGDNTDNNAACELDWFLGLMSGGKVTPDTGLRGHFEGVQSAGIDLYWQPGERRADADKRHGFPYLPGYLAAATRPLRSPGLNLPWYSTVGNHDFLPGGCWAPGDGWAHEIATGDRKLMSLPAGTGAGFWRKVTAGQDPKGDLFRTLLHEQRRRTRRVTPDPRRAPVTPEQYLRAHLDPRHTGPGPHGHGYTENSLDRRVRYYAFPIGDDVLGISLDTTDLGGHYEGSLDETQFRWLERTLARAEQPYALVFSHHTSATMRNTRPDPARPGERRRDGAAVRALLSRSPRVLAWINGHSHKNAITPTPASGRSPPPRTSTTPSSPVSSS
;
A
#
# COMPACT_ATOMS: atom_id res chain seq x y z
N MET A 1 4.57 -74.45 -38.66
CA MET A 1 5.71 -73.58 -38.27
C MET A 1 5.55 -72.26 -39.01
N GLY A 2 5.67 -71.13 -38.30
CA GLY A 2 5.53 -69.80 -38.85
C GLY A 2 4.62 -68.93 -37.98
N GLY A 3 5.18 -68.37 -36.90
CA GLY A 3 4.49 -67.49 -35.98
C GLY A 3 4.26 -66.10 -36.57
N ALA A 4 3.11 -65.51 -36.22
CA ALA A 4 2.84 -64.09 -36.35
C ALA A 4 2.41 -63.58 -34.96
N HIS A 5 3.19 -62.65 -34.41
CA HIS A 5 2.91 -61.97 -33.15
C HIS A 5 1.79 -60.94 -33.33
N PRO A 6 0.75 -60.90 -32.47
CA PRO A 6 -0.09 -59.74 -32.32
C PRO A 6 0.48 -58.77 -31.27
N VAL A 7 0.52 -57.50 -31.65
CA VAL A 7 0.89 -56.32 -30.86
C VAL A 7 -0.12 -56.12 -29.71
N PRO A 8 0.31 -55.83 -28.47
CA PRO A 8 -0.61 -55.54 -27.37
C PRO A 8 -1.23 -54.14 -27.49
N PRO A 9 -2.47 -53.92 -27.01
CA PRO A 9 -3.13 -52.61 -27.04
C PRO A 9 -2.44 -51.61 -26.09
N LEU A 10 -2.40 -50.35 -26.51
CA LEU A 10 -1.94 -49.20 -25.71
C LEU A 10 -2.81 -49.00 -24.46
N PRO A 11 -2.24 -48.62 -23.31
CA PRO A 11 -3.00 -48.33 -22.10
C PRO A 11 -3.78 -47.02 -22.21
N ASP A 12 -4.99 -47.01 -21.66
CA ASP A 12 -5.89 -45.87 -21.56
C ASP A 12 -5.23 -44.67 -20.86
N ARG A 13 -5.43 -43.47 -21.44
CA ARG A 13 -5.03 -42.20 -20.81
C ARG A 13 -5.84 -41.98 -19.52
N PRO A 14 -5.22 -41.54 -18.41
CA PRO A 14 -5.95 -41.23 -17.18
C PRO A 14 -6.89 -40.04 -17.40
N ARG A 15 -8.16 -40.21 -17.04
CA ARG A 15 -9.18 -39.16 -17.02
C ARG A 15 -8.90 -38.21 -15.85
N HIS A 16 -8.75 -36.92 -16.13
CA HIS A 16 -8.70 -35.89 -15.08
C HIS A 16 -10.07 -35.77 -14.39
N PRO A 17 -10.14 -35.70 -13.04
CA PRO A 17 -11.39 -35.44 -12.35
C PRO A 17 -11.83 -33.98 -12.56
N SER A 18 -13.13 -33.80 -12.80
CA SER A 18 -13.78 -32.49 -12.86
C SER A 18 -13.73 -31.79 -11.50
N PRO A 19 -13.61 -30.44 -11.47
CA PRO A 19 -13.62 -29.68 -10.22
C PRO A 19 -14.99 -29.79 -9.52
N PRO A 20 -15.04 -29.76 -8.17
CA PRO A 20 -16.30 -29.78 -7.44
C PRO A 20 -17.10 -28.50 -7.68
N PRO A 21 -18.44 -28.55 -7.64
CA PRO A 21 -19.29 -27.38 -7.80
C PRO A 21 -19.07 -26.41 -6.63
N GLY A 22 -18.80 -25.14 -6.96
CA GLY A 22 -18.66 -24.06 -5.98
C GLY A 22 -19.97 -23.80 -5.23
N SER A 23 -19.86 -23.40 -3.97
CA SER A 23 -21.00 -23.00 -3.13
C SER A 23 -21.84 -21.90 -3.81
N PRO A 24 -23.17 -21.98 -3.77
CA PRO A 24 -24.03 -20.96 -4.37
C PRO A 24 -23.88 -19.61 -3.64
N PRO A 25 -23.94 -18.48 -4.36
CA PRO A 25 -23.88 -17.15 -3.75
C PRO A 25 -25.09 -16.91 -2.85
N ALA A 26 -24.86 -16.28 -1.70
CA ALA A 26 -25.93 -15.89 -0.79
C ALA A 26 -26.92 -14.92 -1.47
N PRO A 27 -28.24 -15.06 -1.26
CA PRO A 27 -29.24 -14.20 -1.87
C PRO A 27 -29.14 -12.76 -1.35
N ARG A 28 -29.00 -11.79 -2.26
CA ARG A 28 -28.97 -10.35 -1.96
C ARG A 28 -30.36 -9.82 -1.59
N ARG A 29 -30.43 -9.01 -0.53
CA ARG A 29 -31.62 -8.21 -0.16
C ARG A 29 -31.84 -7.07 -1.18
N PRO A 30 -33.09 -6.69 -1.49
CA PRO A 30 -33.39 -5.59 -2.40
C PRO A 30 -32.84 -4.25 -1.86
N HIS A 31 -32.26 -3.46 -2.76
CA HIS A 31 -31.60 -2.19 -2.45
C HIS A 31 -32.64 -1.09 -2.15
N PRO A 32 -32.57 -0.41 -0.99
CA PRO A 32 -33.36 0.80 -0.75
C PRO A 32 -32.89 1.94 -1.67
N SER A 33 -33.81 2.84 -2.02
CA SER A 33 -33.52 4.04 -2.82
C SER A 33 -32.35 4.84 -2.22
N PRO A 34 -31.40 5.33 -3.05
CA PRO A 34 -30.22 6.00 -2.53
C PRO A 34 -30.58 7.34 -1.87
N PRO A 35 -30.04 7.65 -0.68
CA PRO A 35 -30.24 8.95 -0.04
C PRO A 35 -29.57 10.08 -0.85
N THR A 36 -30.09 11.30 -0.70
CA THR A 36 -29.59 12.52 -1.37
C THR A 36 -28.08 12.73 -1.18
N PRO A 37 -27.35 13.21 -2.20
CA PRO A 37 -25.93 13.53 -2.11
C PRO A 37 -25.65 14.47 -0.93
N ARG A 38 -24.71 14.10 -0.05
CA ARG A 38 -24.36 14.90 1.13
C ARG A 38 -23.17 15.82 0.87
N ALA A 39 -23.07 16.83 1.73
CA ALA A 39 -21.86 17.63 1.88
C ALA A 39 -20.65 16.70 2.12
N PRO A 40 -19.47 17.04 1.59
CA PRO A 40 -18.27 16.25 1.85
C PRO A 40 -18.03 16.16 3.37
N PRO A 41 -17.57 15.01 3.87
CA PRO A 41 -17.24 14.85 5.29
C PRO A 41 -16.23 15.91 5.72
N SER A 42 -16.33 16.38 6.98
CA SER A 42 -15.31 17.26 7.56
C SER A 42 -13.92 16.64 7.43
N THR A 43 -12.93 17.48 7.15
CA THR A 43 -11.52 17.07 7.04
C THR A 43 -10.69 17.79 8.09
N PRO A 44 -9.75 17.11 8.76
CA PRO A 44 -8.80 17.79 9.64
C PRO A 44 -8.03 18.83 8.83
N SER A 45 -8.00 20.07 9.30
CA SER A 45 -7.26 21.17 8.67
C SER A 45 -6.57 22.01 9.74
N PRO A 46 -5.35 22.53 9.47
CA PRO A 46 -4.78 23.53 10.35
C PRO A 46 -5.69 24.78 10.35
N PRO A 47 -5.91 25.42 11.50
CA PRO A 47 -6.72 26.63 11.56
C PRO A 47 -6.13 27.71 10.64
N ARG A 48 -7.02 28.42 9.91
CA ARG A 48 -6.69 29.43 8.88
C ARG A 48 -5.84 30.61 9.40
N ALA A 49 -5.79 30.83 10.72
CA ALA A 49 -5.23 32.02 11.36
C ALA A 49 -4.20 31.69 12.45
N ALA A 50 -3.18 30.90 12.12
CA ALA A 50 -2.01 30.71 13.01
C ALA A 50 -0.74 31.24 12.33
N ALA A 51 0.14 31.86 13.12
CA ALA A 51 1.40 32.46 12.71
C ALA A 51 2.21 31.56 11.75
N ARG A 52 2.91 32.17 10.78
CA ARG A 52 3.77 31.46 9.83
C ARG A 52 4.89 30.72 10.58
N GLY A 53 4.95 29.40 10.40
CA GLY A 53 6.03 28.53 10.90
C GLY A 53 5.82 28.01 12.32
N GLY A 54 5.47 26.73 12.45
CA GLY A 54 5.39 26.05 13.75
C GLY A 54 4.42 24.86 13.79
N TYR A 55 4.48 24.09 14.87
CA TYR A 55 3.53 23.03 15.22
C TYR A 55 2.11 23.59 15.26
N ARG A 56 1.19 22.86 14.65
CA ARG A 56 -0.23 23.24 14.54
C ARG A 56 -1.09 22.06 14.95
N ARG A 57 -2.11 22.35 15.74
CA ARG A 57 -3.19 21.39 16.00
C ARG A 57 -4.10 21.34 14.78
N LEU A 58 -4.53 20.14 14.42
CA LEU A 58 -5.59 19.98 13.44
C LEU A 58 -6.92 20.34 14.11
N ALA A 59 -7.77 21.05 13.38
CA ALA A 59 -9.16 21.32 13.75
C ALA A 59 -10.08 20.76 12.67
N GLU A 60 -11.36 20.58 12.99
CA GLU A 60 -12.32 20.23 11.96
C GLU A 60 -12.47 21.38 10.96
N GLY A 61 -12.33 21.05 9.68
CA GLY A 61 -12.51 21.97 8.56
C GLY A 61 -13.52 21.43 7.55
N PRO A 62 -13.97 22.26 6.59
CA PRO A 62 -14.83 21.81 5.50
C PRO A 62 -14.12 20.71 4.70
N GLY A 63 -14.89 19.72 4.28
CA GLY A 63 -14.38 18.69 3.38
C GLY A 63 -13.92 19.24 2.04
N TRP A 64 -13.06 18.49 1.35
CA TRP A 64 -12.55 18.89 0.05
C TRP A 64 -13.68 19.04 -0.96
N GLN A 65 -13.66 20.14 -1.72
CA GLN A 65 -14.65 20.36 -2.77
C GLN A 65 -14.51 19.31 -3.86
N ARG A 66 -15.64 18.75 -4.29
CA ARG A 66 -15.68 17.81 -5.40
C ARG A 66 -15.57 18.57 -6.71
N LEU A 67 -14.59 18.20 -7.53
CA LEU A 67 -14.38 18.77 -8.86
C LEU A 67 -14.99 17.87 -9.94
N VAL A 68 -15.59 18.50 -10.94
CA VAL A 68 -16.02 17.82 -12.17
C VAL A 68 -14.86 17.88 -13.15
N ARG A 69 -14.36 16.73 -13.60
CA ARG A 69 -13.25 16.63 -14.55
C ARG A 69 -13.83 16.33 -15.93
N GLU A 70 -13.67 17.25 -16.88
CA GLU A 70 -14.18 17.12 -18.25
C GLU A 70 -13.08 16.79 -19.27
N ASP A 71 -11.89 16.41 -18.79
CA ASP A 71 -10.71 16.19 -19.65
C ASP A 71 -10.89 15.05 -20.66
N LEU A 72 -11.72 14.05 -20.33
CA LEU A 72 -11.96 12.86 -21.17
C LEU A 72 -13.38 12.82 -21.75
N ALA A 73 -14.33 13.58 -21.20
CA ALA A 73 -15.72 13.65 -21.65
C ALA A 73 -16.42 14.89 -21.09
N THR A 74 -17.33 15.48 -21.87
CA THR A 74 -18.17 16.61 -21.44
C THR A 74 -19.17 16.19 -20.36
N ALA A 75 -19.34 17.00 -19.32
CA ALA A 75 -20.36 16.79 -18.30
C ALA A 75 -21.72 17.31 -18.77
N HIS A 76 -22.69 16.41 -18.95
CA HIS A 76 -24.04 16.80 -19.34
C HIS A 76 -24.83 17.47 -18.19
N ALA A 77 -25.74 18.38 -18.54
CA ALA A 77 -26.70 18.98 -17.60
C ALA A 77 -27.58 17.90 -16.92
N GLY A 78 -27.99 18.15 -15.68
CA GLY A 78 -28.81 17.20 -14.89
C GLY A 78 -28.11 15.88 -14.53
N ARG A 79 -26.79 15.73 -14.75
CA ARG A 79 -26.08 14.46 -14.49
C ARG A 79 -26.21 13.94 -13.06
N GLN A 80 -26.42 14.82 -12.08
CA GLN A 80 -26.55 14.43 -10.68
C GLN A 80 -27.78 13.55 -10.45
N GLU A 81 -28.85 13.80 -11.21
CA GLU A 81 -30.15 13.11 -11.14
C GLU A 81 -30.20 11.87 -12.04
N ARG A 82 -29.38 11.84 -13.10
CA ARG A 82 -29.43 10.79 -14.14
C ARG A 82 -28.30 9.77 -14.08
N ARG A 83 -27.22 10.05 -13.35
CA ARG A 83 -26.08 9.12 -13.25
C ARG A 83 -26.48 7.86 -12.49
N ARG A 84 -25.99 6.73 -12.96
CA ARG A 84 -26.02 5.44 -12.25
C ARG A 84 -24.67 5.19 -11.61
N THR A 85 -24.66 4.70 -10.37
CA THR A 85 -23.42 4.23 -9.74
C THR A 85 -23.08 2.86 -10.30
N LEU A 86 -21.88 2.70 -10.86
CA LEU A 86 -21.37 1.41 -11.34
C LEU A 86 -20.63 0.63 -10.23
N ALA A 87 -19.85 1.36 -9.43
CA ALA A 87 -19.15 0.87 -8.24
C ALA A 87 -18.89 2.03 -7.28
N ALA A 88 -18.85 1.74 -5.98
CA ALA A 88 -18.57 2.65 -4.90
C ALA A 88 -17.57 2.00 -3.93
N LEU A 89 -16.31 2.38 -4.02
CA LEU A 89 -15.23 1.79 -3.24
C LEU A 89 -14.45 2.82 -2.43
N VAL A 90 -13.77 2.33 -1.40
CA VAL A 90 -12.78 3.10 -0.62
C VAL A 90 -11.39 2.57 -0.95
N GLN A 91 -10.44 3.47 -1.19
CA GLN A 91 -9.03 3.12 -1.33
C GLN A 91 -8.29 3.40 -0.02
N PHE A 92 -7.64 2.39 0.54
CA PHE A 92 -6.54 2.57 1.48
C PHE A 92 -5.22 2.41 0.73
N THR A 93 -4.22 3.23 1.03
CA THR A 93 -2.93 3.15 0.35
C THR A 93 -1.86 3.74 1.25
N ASP A 94 -0.66 3.18 1.18
CA ASP A 94 0.52 3.72 1.87
C ASP A 94 0.20 3.96 3.36
N LEU A 95 -0.44 2.97 4.00
CA LEU A 95 -0.76 3.04 5.42
C LEU A 95 0.52 3.11 6.24
N HIS A 96 1.58 2.45 5.77
CA HIS A 96 2.90 2.37 6.40
C HIS A 96 2.75 2.09 7.90
N LEU A 97 2.05 1.01 8.24
CA LEU A 97 2.01 0.57 9.63
C LEU A 97 3.43 0.22 10.05
N VAL A 98 3.92 0.97 11.03
CA VAL A 98 5.34 1.03 11.31
C VAL A 98 5.64 0.65 12.75
N ASP A 99 6.54 -0.32 12.91
CA ASP A 99 7.23 -0.53 14.17
C ASP A 99 8.33 0.53 14.33
N VAL A 100 8.00 1.64 14.99
CA VAL A 100 8.96 2.74 15.23
C VAL A 100 10.16 2.34 16.10
N GLN A 101 10.15 1.15 16.71
CA GLN A 101 11.23 0.61 17.51
C GLN A 101 12.13 -0.34 16.71
N HIS A 102 11.80 -0.60 15.45
CA HIS A 102 12.43 -1.61 14.60
C HIS A 102 13.93 -1.30 14.30
N PRO A 103 14.87 -2.24 14.50
CA PRO A 103 16.30 -2.03 14.26
C PRO A 103 16.68 -1.63 12.83
N LEU A 104 16.00 -2.19 11.81
CA LEU A 104 16.22 -1.85 10.39
C LEU A 104 15.73 -0.46 9.96
N ARG A 105 15.04 0.30 10.82
CA ARG A 105 14.62 1.65 10.39
C ARG A 105 15.83 2.54 10.12
N TYR A 106 15.75 3.31 9.05
CA TYR A 106 16.79 4.26 8.64
C TYR A 106 16.47 5.71 9.05
N GLU A 107 15.80 5.89 10.18
CA GLU A 107 15.34 7.20 10.71
C GLU A 107 16.50 8.19 10.90
N TYR A 108 17.71 7.68 11.13
CA TYR A 108 18.94 8.47 11.23
C TYR A 108 19.30 9.23 9.96
N LEU A 109 18.73 8.86 8.80
CA LEU A 109 18.84 9.64 7.57
C LEU A 109 18.07 10.97 7.66
N ARG A 110 17.31 11.22 8.73
CA ARG A 110 16.72 12.53 9.03
C ARG A 110 17.75 13.65 9.11
N ALA A 111 18.99 13.32 9.46
CA ALA A 111 20.10 14.28 9.41
C ALA A 111 20.38 14.81 7.99
N ALA A 112 19.89 14.13 6.94
CA ALA A 112 20.04 14.50 5.54
C ALA A 112 18.70 14.84 4.84
N THR A 113 17.59 14.20 5.24
CA THR A 113 16.27 14.45 4.64
C THR A 113 15.13 14.31 5.67
N ALA A 114 14.23 15.30 5.72
CA ALA A 114 13.07 15.26 6.61
C ALA A 114 12.10 14.11 6.30
N SER A 115 12.17 13.48 5.12
CA SER A 115 11.31 12.36 4.73
C SER A 115 11.63 11.05 5.47
N ALA A 116 12.82 10.92 6.06
CA ALA A 116 13.28 9.68 6.68
C ALA A 116 12.66 9.38 8.05
N TRP A 117 12.08 10.38 8.71
CA TRP A 117 11.36 10.20 9.97
C TRP A 117 10.47 11.41 10.30
N ARG A 118 9.25 11.14 10.78
CA ARG A 118 8.26 12.16 11.16
C ARG A 118 7.76 11.92 12.60
N PRO A 119 7.54 12.99 13.41
CA PRO A 119 7.09 12.87 14.80
C PRO A 119 5.83 12.03 15.04
N GLN A 120 4.94 11.97 14.04
CA GLN A 120 3.65 11.29 14.11
C GLN A 120 3.71 9.80 13.73
N GLU A 121 4.85 9.26 13.29
CA GLU A 121 4.95 7.86 12.83
C GLU A 121 4.53 6.84 13.90
N ALA A 122 4.75 7.13 15.18
CA ALA A 122 4.29 6.29 16.29
C ALA A 122 2.75 6.16 16.38
N LEU A 123 2.01 7.06 15.72
CA LEU A 123 0.55 7.01 15.65
C LEU A 123 0.02 6.28 14.42
N SER A 124 0.85 5.65 13.59
CA SER A 124 0.41 4.96 12.35
C SER A 124 -0.75 3.97 12.61
N VAL A 125 -0.59 3.08 13.61
CA VAL A 125 -1.61 2.09 13.99
C VAL A 125 -2.87 2.75 14.57
N VAL A 126 -2.71 3.82 15.37
CA VAL A 126 -3.85 4.60 15.90
C VAL A 126 -4.61 5.30 14.76
N GLY A 127 -3.88 5.86 13.78
CA GLY A 127 -4.45 6.53 12.62
C GLY A 127 -5.21 5.56 11.71
N ALA A 128 -4.66 4.36 11.47
CA ALA A 128 -5.32 3.33 10.70
C ALA A 128 -6.57 2.78 11.41
N LEU A 129 -6.56 2.64 12.74
CA LEU A 129 -7.76 2.34 13.51
C LEU A 129 -8.85 3.41 13.31
N ALA A 130 -8.49 4.69 13.45
CA ALA A 130 -9.44 5.79 13.22
C ALA A 130 -9.98 5.82 11.78
N LEU A 131 -9.17 5.41 10.80
CA LEU A 131 -9.59 5.27 9.41
C LEU A 131 -10.64 4.14 9.26
N VAL A 132 -10.41 2.97 9.86
CA VAL A 132 -11.39 1.86 9.88
C VAL A 132 -12.71 2.31 10.51
N GLU A 133 -12.66 2.94 11.70
CA GLU A 133 -13.85 3.47 12.36
C GLU A 133 -14.57 4.51 11.50
N ARG A 134 -13.81 5.38 10.81
CA ARG A 134 -14.38 6.39 9.92
C ARG A 134 -15.12 5.75 8.75
N ILE A 135 -14.54 4.74 8.11
CA ILE A 135 -15.17 4.04 6.99
C ILE A 135 -16.44 3.32 7.44
N ASN A 136 -16.39 2.62 8.57
CA ASN A 136 -17.57 1.95 9.14
C ASN A 136 -18.71 2.93 9.49
N GLY A 137 -18.37 4.18 9.82
CA GLY A 137 -19.35 5.24 10.10
C GLY A 137 -19.96 5.89 8.84
N LEU A 138 -19.51 5.55 7.63
CA LEU A 138 -20.09 6.08 6.39
C LEU A 138 -21.44 5.43 6.11
N ARG A 139 -22.46 6.25 5.85
CA ARG A 139 -23.81 5.78 5.46
C ARG A 139 -23.92 5.41 3.97
N GLY A 140 -22.88 5.66 3.19
CA GLY A 140 -22.83 5.49 1.74
C GLY A 140 -21.75 6.36 1.11
N ALA A 141 -21.52 6.16 -0.19
CA ALA A 141 -20.59 6.90 -1.01
C ALA A 141 -20.90 8.41 -0.96
N PRO A 142 -19.93 9.27 -0.59
CA PRO A 142 -20.21 10.70 -0.39
C PRO A 142 -20.82 11.39 -1.60
N ALA A 143 -20.45 10.96 -2.81
CA ALA A 143 -20.88 11.58 -4.05
C ALA A 143 -22.30 11.19 -4.47
N THR A 144 -22.70 9.92 -4.32
CA THR A 144 -23.93 9.36 -4.90
C THR A 144 -24.93 8.86 -3.86
N GLY A 145 -24.52 8.71 -2.60
CA GLY A 145 -25.33 8.07 -1.55
C GLY A 145 -25.43 6.56 -1.67
N ALA A 146 -24.87 5.95 -2.73
CA ALA A 146 -24.90 4.50 -2.94
C ALA A 146 -24.19 3.76 -1.79
N PRO A 147 -24.61 2.54 -1.42
CA PRO A 147 -23.83 1.68 -0.52
C PRO A 147 -22.39 1.53 -1.01
N LEU A 148 -21.44 1.43 -0.07
CA LEU A 148 -20.07 1.09 -0.43
C LEU A 148 -19.98 -0.42 -0.70
N ASP A 149 -19.32 -0.80 -1.80
CA ASP A 149 -19.17 -2.18 -2.23
C ASP A 149 -18.02 -2.88 -1.51
N LEU A 150 -16.88 -2.19 -1.36
CA LEU A 150 -15.66 -2.75 -0.77
C LEU A 150 -14.65 -1.68 -0.34
N VAL A 151 -13.64 -2.13 0.41
CA VAL A 151 -12.36 -1.41 0.61
C VAL A 151 -11.25 -2.11 -0.17
N MET A 152 -10.43 -1.35 -0.88
CA MET A 152 -9.27 -1.86 -1.61
C MET A 152 -8.01 -1.23 -1.03
N THR A 153 -7.03 -2.04 -0.63
CA THR A 153 -5.68 -1.53 -0.32
C THR A 153 -4.81 -1.58 -1.56
N THR A 154 -4.07 -0.50 -1.87
CA THR A 154 -3.14 -0.44 -3.00
C THR A 154 -1.67 -0.58 -2.57
N GLY A 155 -1.43 -1.45 -1.60
CA GLY A 155 -0.08 -1.79 -1.13
C GLY A 155 0.52 -0.80 -0.13
N ASP A 156 1.72 -1.15 0.33
CA ASP A 156 2.46 -0.46 1.39
C ASP A 156 1.61 -0.41 2.67
N ASN A 157 1.10 -1.59 3.02
CA ASN A 157 0.31 -1.82 4.21
C ASN A 157 1.23 -1.84 5.45
N THR A 158 2.44 -2.40 5.31
CA THR A 158 3.52 -2.36 6.31
C THR A 158 4.61 -1.34 5.92
N ASP A 159 5.51 -0.96 6.83
CA ASP A 159 6.63 -0.01 6.55
C ASP A 159 7.96 -0.71 6.30
N ASN A 160 8.25 -1.81 6.99
CA ASN A 160 9.58 -2.42 6.96
C ASN A 160 9.53 -3.93 6.72
N ASN A 161 8.46 -4.42 6.08
CA ASN A 161 8.23 -5.83 5.78
C ASN A 161 8.24 -6.72 7.04
N ALA A 162 7.87 -6.20 8.22
CA ALA A 162 7.96 -6.96 9.46
C ALA A 162 6.69 -7.80 9.76
N ALA A 163 6.87 -8.99 10.35
CA ALA A 163 5.76 -9.85 10.74
C ALA A 163 4.80 -9.21 11.75
N CYS A 164 5.30 -8.41 12.69
CA CYS A 164 4.48 -7.63 13.62
C CYS A 164 3.61 -6.59 12.90
N GLU A 165 4.17 -5.88 11.93
CA GLU A 165 3.44 -4.86 11.15
C GLU A 165 2.32 -5.51 10.32
N LEU A 166 2.59 -6.68 9.72
CA LEU A 166 1.58 -7.46 9.00
C LEU A 166 0.46 -7.95 9.93
N ASP A 167 0.78 -8.46 11.12
CA ASP A 167 -0.21 -8.86 12.13
C ASP A 167 -1.08 -7.66 12.57
N TRP A 168 -0.47 -6.49 12.75
CA TRP A 168 -1.21 -5.26 13.06
C TRP A 168 -2.14 -4.84 11.92
N PHE A 169 -1.67 -4.90 10.68
CA PHE A 169 -2.48 -4.60 9.49
C PHE A 169 -3.71 -5.51 9.43
N LEU A 170 -3.50 -6.82 9.48
CA LEU A 170 -4.57 -7.81 9.38
C LEU A 170 -5.53 -7.71 10.57
N GLY A 171 -5.03 -7.49 11.79
CA GLY A 171 -5.84 -7.29 12.99
C GLY A 171 -6.66 -5.99 12.96
N LEU A 172 -6.13 -4.91 12.39
CA LEU A 172 -6.87 -3.67 12.20
C LEU A 172 -7.99 -3.84 11.17
N MET A 173 -7.69 -4.43 10.02
CA MET A 173 -8.63 -4.59 8.90
C MET A 173 -9.75 -5.59 9.20
N SER A 174 -9.42 -6.68 9.90
CA SER A 174 -10.34 -7.80 10.16
C SER A 174 -11.03 -7.70 11.52
N GLY A 175 -10.50 -6.86 12.40
CA GLY A 175 -10.96 -6.71 13.77
C GLY A 175 -10.19 -7.59 14.74
N GLY A 176 -10.07 -7.12 15.98
CA GLY A 176 -9.31 -7.82 17.01
C GLY A 176 -8.46 -6.91 17.87
N LYS A 177 -7.63 -7.52 18.71
CA LYS A 177 -6.68 -6.79 19.57
C LYS A 177 -5.38 -6.58 18.80
N VAL A 178 -4.90 -5.34 18.76
CA VAL A 178 -3.63 -4.96 18.14
C VAL A 178 -2.76 -4.32 19.22
N THR A 179 -1.48 -4.71 19.31
CA THR A 179 -0.54 -4.11 20.28
C THR A 179 0.66 -3.57 19.52
N PRO A 180 0.68 -2.26 19.19
CA PRO A 180 1.78 -1.62 18.47
C PRO A 180 3.00 -1.39 19.37
N ASP A 181 3.51 -2.47 19.96
CA ASP A 181 4.66 -2.49 20.85
C ASP A 181 5.55 -3.72 20.58
N THR A 182 6.85 -3.48 20.39
CA THR A 182 7.87 -4.49 20.10
C THR A 182 9.06 -4.32 21.04
N GLY A 183 9.91 -5.33 21.14
CA GLY A 183 11.01 -5.33 22.10
C GLY A 183 10.51 -5.56 23.53
N LEU A 184 11.04 -4.80 24.49
CA LEU A 184 10.66 -4.95 25.89
C LEU A 184 9.31 -4.29 26.16
N ARG A 185 8.31 -5.12 26.47
CA ARG A 185 6.93 -4.67 26.71
C ARG A 185 6.85 -3.53 27.72
N GLY A 186 6.22 -2.42 27.33
CA GLY A 186 6.05 -1.24 28.18
C GLY A 186 7.28 -0.34 28.27
N HIS A 187 8.36 -0.65 27.56
CA HIS A 187 9.58 0.14 27.48
C HIS A 187 9.83 0.54 26.02
N PHE A 188 9.69 1.83 25.72
CA PHE A 188 9.86 2.33 24.36
C PHE A 188 11.34 2.46 23.98
N GLU A 189 11.78 1.75 22.95
CA GLU A 189 13.16 1.62 22.47
C GLU A 189 13.39 2.29 21.10
N GLY A 190 12.55 3.25 20.71
CA GLY A 190 12.68 4.04 19.48
C GLY A 190 13.39 5.40 19.66
N VAL A 191 13.58 6.14 18.56
CA VAL A 191 14.33 7.42 18.56
C VAL A 191 13.67 8.53 19.39
N GLN A 192 12.36 8.44 19.67
CA GLN A 192 11.58 9.41 20.45
C GLN A 192 11.77 9.32 21.98
N SER A 193 12.50 8.32 22.48
CA SER A 193 12.93 8.22 23.89
C SER A 193 14.46 8.18 24.03
N ALA A 194 15.19 8.42 22.94
CA ALA A 194 16.63 8.21 22.89
C ALA A 194 17.46 9.39 23.42
N GLY A 195 16.84 10.52 23.78
CA GLY A 195 17.59 11.70 24.22
C GLY A 195 18.45 12.31 23.11
N ILE A 196 18.09 12.12 21.83
CA ILE A 196 18.83 12.64 20.67
C ILE A 196 18.15 13.92 20.17
N ASP A 197 18.89 15.02 20.04
CA ASP A 197 18.35 16.34 19.63
C ASP A 197 17.68 16.34 18.24
N LEU A 198 18.08 15.44 17.34
CA LEU A 198 17.55 15.31 15.98
C LEU A 198 16.05 14.98 15.91
N TYR A 199 15.49 14.37 16.97
CA TYR A 199 14.12 13.88 17.01
C TYR A 199 13.34 14.49 18.17
N TRP A 200 12.05 14.70 17.95
CA TRP A 200 11.12 15.07 19.00
C TRP A 200 11.15 14.07 20.15
N GLN A 201 11.51 14.54 21.35
CA GLN A 201 11.45 13.78 22.60
C GLN A 201 10.21 14.20 23.40
N PRO A 202 9.01 13.64 23.12
CA PRO A 202 7.76 14.09 23.72
C PRO A 202 7.75 14.03 25.25
N GLY A 203 8.45 13.05 25.84
CA GLY A 203 8.51 12.83 27.29
C GLY A 203 9.52 13.71 28.04
N GLU A 204 10.30 14.55 27.35
CA GLU A 204 11.35 15.36 27.98
C GLU A 204 11.07 16.86 27.82
N ARG A 205 11.35 17.66 28.88
CA ARG A 205 11.18 19.13 28.85
C ARG A 205 12.26 19.85 28.06
N ARG A 206 13.43 19.22 27.86
CA ARG A 206 14.55 19.87 27.16
C ARG A 206 14.16 20.22 25.73
N ALA A 207 14.79 21.26 25.20
CA ALA A 207 14.67 21.61 23.79
C ALA A 207 15.24 20.46 22.93
N ASP A 208 14.59 20.22 21.79
CA ASP A 208 15.04 19.36 20.71
C ASP A 208 14.70 20.03 19.36
N ALA A 209 15.11 19.45 18.24
CA ALA A 209 14.91 20.01 16.91
C ALA A 209 13.43 20.32 16.61
N ASP A 210 12.52 19.44 16.98
CA ASP A 210 11.09 19.63 16.72
C ASP A 210 10.46 20.62 17.71
N LYS A 211 10.86 20.64 18.99
CA LYS A 211 10.37 21.63 19.96
C LYS A 211 10.79 23.06 19.61
N ARG A 212 11.94 23.25 18.95
CA ARG A 212 12.32 24.56 18.38
C ARG A 212 11.34 25.03 17.29
N HIS A 213 10.59 24.11 16.70
CA HIS A 213 9.47 24.40 15.80
C HIS A 213 8.10 24.35 16.50
N GLY A 214 8.05 24.38 17.83
CA GLY A 214 6.83 24.48 18.62
C GLY A 214 6.15 23.15 18.97
N PHE A 215 6.78 22.00 18.69
CA PHE A 215 6.24 20.72 19.17
C PHE A 215 6.13 20.71 20.70
N PRO A 216 5.04 20.15 21.26
CA PRO A 216 4.78 20.25 22.69
C PRO A 216 5.67 19.32 23.51
N TYR A 217 5.87 19.67 24.79
CA TYR A 217 6.15 18.68 25.83
C TYR A 217 4.86 17.89 26.10
N LEU A 218 4.88 16.59 25.84
CA LEU A 218 3.71 15.73 25.88
C LEU A 218 4.05 14.39 26.57
N PRO A 219 4.21 14.40 27.91
CA PRO A 219 4.47 13.18 28.66
C PRO A 219 3.32 12.18 28.47
N GLY A 220 3.65 10.89 28.40
CA GLY A 220 2.69 9.82 28.14
C GLY A 220 2.34 9.58 26.67
N TYR A 221 2.80 10.43 25.73
CA TYR A 221 2.56 10.24 24.29
C TYR A 221 2.96 8.84 23.79
N LEU A 222 4.17 8.39 24.10
CA LEU A 222 4.68 7.10 23.62
C LEU A 222 3.90 5.93 24.23
N ALA A 223 3.60 5.99 25.53
CA ALA A 223 2.77 4.99 26.20
C ALA A 223 1.35 4.94 25.60
N ALA A 224 0.79 6.08 25.20
CA ALA A 224 -0.51 6.12 24.53
C ALA A 224 -0.44 5.60 23.09
N ALA A 225 0.68 5.81 22.39
CA ALA A 225 0.91 5.36 21.02
C ALA A 225 1.13 3.84 20.93
N THR A 226 1.78 3.24 21.92
CA THR A 226 2.11 1.80 21.93
C THR A 226 1.15 0.93 22.76
N ARG A 227 0.14 1.52 23.41
CA ARG A 227 -0.82 0.74 24.22
C ARG A 227 -1.60 -0.26 23.35
N PRO A 228 -2.05 -1.39 23.91
CA PRO A 228 -2.99 -2.27 23.23
C PRO A 228 -4.28 -1.53 22.82
N LEU A 229 -4.72 -1.79 21.59
CA LEU A 229 -5.92 -1.25 20.97
C LEU A 229 -6.86 -2.41 20.59
N ARG A 230 -8.13 -2.10 20.34
CA ARG A 230 -9.11 -3.03 19.79
C ARG A 230 -9.71 -2.41 18.53
N SER A 231 -9.48 -3.03 17.38
CA SER A 231 -10.13 -2.66 16.14
C SER A 231 -11.50 -3.32 16.04
N PRO A 232 -12.55 -2.61 15.59
CA PRO A 232 -13.79 -3.24 15.20
C PRO A 232 -13.65 -4.09 13.92
N GLY A 233 -12.56 -3.90 13.14
CA GLY A 233 -12.47 -4.41 11.78
C GLY A 233 -13.33 -3.60 10.82
N LEU A 234 -13.15 -3.77 9.51
CA LEU A 234 -14.04 -3.21 8.52
C LEU A 234 -15.38 -3.96 8.52
N ASN A 235 -16.47 -3.23 8.25
CA ASN A 235 -17.80 -3.80 8.04
C ASN A 235 -18.10 -4.08 6.56
N LEU A 236 -17.10 -3.91 5.69
CA LEU A 236 -17.17 -4.08 4.25
C LEU A 236 -16.16 -5.12 3.81
N PRO A 237 -16.46 -5.92 2.77
CA PRO A 237 -15.45 -6.81 2.23
C PRO A 237 -14.24 -5.98 1.76
N TRP A 238 -13.05 -6.56 1.92
CA TRP A 238 -11.82 -5.86 1.57
C TRP A 238 -10.84 -6.74 0.82
N TYR A 239 -10.04 -6.08 -0.02
CA TYR A 239 -9.09 -6.68 -0.94
C TYR A 239 -7.73 -6.02 -0.79
N SER A 240 -6.66 -6.79 -0.99
CA SER A 240 -5.27 -6.31 -0.82
C SER A 240 -4.47 -6.38 -2.11
N THR A 241 -3.80 -5.28 -2.45
CA THR A 241 -2.60 -5.27 -3.31
C THR A 241 -1.36 -5.21 -2.42
N VAL A 242 -0.25 -5.77 -2.90
CA VAL A 242 1.07 -5.65 -2.27
C VAL A 242 1.84 -4.44 -2.80
N GLY A 243 2.57 -3.77 -1.92
CA GLY A 243 3.51 -2.71 -2.24
C GLY A 243 4.97 -3.13 -2.04
N ASN A 244 5.89 -2.20 -2.25
CA ASN A 244 7.31 -2.49 -2.07
C ASN A 244 7.68 -2.61 -0.59
N HIS A 245 7.06 -1.84 0.30
CA HIS A 245 7.30 -1.95 1.75
C HIS A 245 6.71 -3.23 2.37
N ASP A 246 5.79 -3.91 1.67
CA ASP A 246 5.23 -5.18 2.11
C ASP A 246 6.20 -6.36 1.92
N PHE A 247 7.22 -6.24 1.05
CA PHE A 247 8.16 -7.33 0.72
C PHE A 247 9.65 -6.96 0.74
N LEU A 248 9.97 -5.68 0.63
CA LEU A 248 11.35 -5.22 0.64
C LEU A 248 11.61 -4.56 2.00
N PRO A 249 12.59 -5.02 2.78
CA PRO A 249 13.11 -4.27 3.90
C PRO A 249 13.33 -2.81 3.53
N GLY A 250 12.78 -1.91 4.33
CA GLY A 250 12.83 -0.47 4.09
C GLY A 250 12.16 0.04 2.81
N GLY A 251 11.43 -0.82 2.11
CA GLY A 251 10.79 -0.55 0.83
C GLY A 251 11.74 -0.57 -0.38
N CYS A 252 13.02 -0.94 -0.23
CA CYS A 252 13.97 -0.80 -1.34
C CYS A 252 15.05 -1.87 -1.44
N TRP A 253 15.25 -2.70 -0.42
CA TRP A 253 16.30 -3.72 -0.45
C TRP A 253 15.73 -5.11 -0.68
N ALA A 254 16.40 -5.89 -1.51
CA ALA A 254 16.12 -7.31 -1.63
C ALA A 254 16.36 -7.99 -0.26
N PRO A 255 15.42 -8.80 0.24
CA PRO A 255 15.54 -9.44 1.56
C PRO A 255 16.60 -10.56 1.64
N GLY A 256 17.32 -10.85 0.55
CA GLY A 256 18.20 -12.03 0.37
C GLY A 256 19.26 -12.24 1.46
N ASP A 257 19.85 -13.45 1.48
CA ASP A 257 20.96 -13.86 2.36
C ASP A 257 20.74 -13.70 3.88
N GLY A 258 19.50 -13.50 4.33
CA GLY A 258 19.13 -13.49 5.76
C GLY A 258 19.60 -12.27 6.56
N TRP A 259 20.37 -11.35 5.95
CA TRP A 259 20.91 -10.18 6.66
C TRP A 259 19.81 -9.30 7.25
N ALA A 260 18.69 -9.13 6.53
CA ALA A 260 17.59 -8.31 7.01
C ALA A 260 16.96 -8.94 8.25
N HIS A 261 16.83 -10.27 8.28
CA HIS A 261 16.33 -11.01 9.44
C HIS A 261 17.23 -10.84 10.67
N GLU A 262 18.55 -10.99 10.50
CA GLU A 262 19.53 -10.83 11.58
C GLU A 262 19.43 -9.44 12.23
N ILE A 263 19.40 -8.39 11.41
CA ILE A 263 19.34 -7.02 11.92
C ILE A 263 17.98 -6.73 12.53
N ALA A 264 16.88 -7.10 11.87
CA ALA A 264 15.52 -6.82 12.31
C ALA A 264 15.21 -7.40 13.70
N THR A 265 15.68 -8.61 13.96
CA THR A 265 15.41 -9.34 15.20
C THR A 265 16.46 -9.13 16.28
N GLY A 266 17.61 -8.54 15.93
CA GLY A 266 18.78 -8.40 16.80
C GLY A 266 18.68 -7.33 17.90
N ASP A 267 19.77 -7.20 18.67
CA ASP A 267 19.86 -6.35 19.86
C ASP A 267 20.47 -4.95 19.62
N ARG A 268 20.70 -4.56 18.35
CA ARG A 268 21.36 -3.30 17.97
C ARG A 268 20.55 -2.46 17.01
N LYS A 269 20.34 -1.18 17.36
CA LYS A 269 19.71 -0.18 16.50
C LYS A 269 20.62 1.04 16.30
N LEU A 270 20.83 1.45 15.05
CA LEU A 270 21.48 2.72 14.74
C LEU A 270 20.42 3.84 14.84
N MET A 271 20.69 4.88 15.63
CA MET A 271 19.73 5.97 15.85
C MET A 271 20.24 7.34 15.39
N SER A 272 21.53 7.47 15.08
CA SER A 272 22.13 8.72 14.63
C SER A 272 23.27 8.46 13.67
N LEU A 273 23.38 9.30 12.64
CA LEU A 273 24.42 9.23 11.63
C LEU A 273 24.92 10.65 11.33
N PRO A 274 26.23 10.88 11.12
CA PRO A 274 26.72 12.17 10.65
C PRO A 274 26.04 12.57 9.34
N ALA A 275 25.61 13.84 9.23
CA ALA A 275 24.81 14.34 8.11
C ALA A 275 25.47 14.09 6.74
N GLY A 276 26.79 14.31 6.62
CA GLY A 276 27.53 14.06 5.38
C GLY A 276 27.54 12.59 4.96
N THR A 277 27.73 11.67 5.90
CA THR A 277 27.65 10.21 5.67
C THR A 277 26.23 9.82 5.25
N GLY A 278 25.21 10.32 5.97
CA GLY A 278 23.81 10.06 5.65
C GLY A 278 23.40 10.58 4.28
N ALA A 279 23.80 11.81 3.92
CA ALA A 279 23.51 12.39 2.61
C ALA A 279 24.20 11.62 1.48
N GLY A 280 25.43 11.18 1.68
CA GLY A 280 26.17 10.35 0.72
C GLY A 280 25.50 9.01 0.48
N PHE A 281 25.09 8.32 1.55
CA PHE A 281 24.36 7.06 1.47
C PHE A 281 22.99 7.24 0.81
N TRP A 282 22.20 8.22 1.27
CA TRP A 282 20.85 8.47 0.76
C TRP A 282 20.85 8.75 -0.74
N ARG A 283 21.80 9.55 -1.24
CA ARG A 283 21.94 9.81 -2.68
C ARG A 283 22.11 8.53 -3.50
N LYS A 284 22.87 7.54 -3.01
CA LYS A 284 23.07 6.26 -3.69
C LYS A 284 21.79 5.40 -3.68
N VAL A 285 21.09 5.36 -2.55
CA VAL A 285 19.79 4.65 -2.43
C VAL A 285 18.76 5.26 -3.37
N THR A 286 18.61 6.59 -3.38
CA THR A 286 17.66 7.27 -4.29
C THR A 286 18.02 7.12 -5.76
N ALA A 287 19.31 6.94 -6.08
CA ALA A 287 19.77 6.63 -7.44
C ALA A 287 19.63 5.13 -7.80
N GLY A 288 19.06 4.30 -6.91
CA GLY A 288 18.85 2.88 -7.17
C GLY A 288 20.13 2.05 -7.24
N GLN A 289 21.21 2.52 -6.58
CA GLN A 289 22.54 1.91 -6.65
C GLN A 289 22.78 0.83 -5.58
N ASP A 290 21.81 0.62 -4.68
CA ASP A 290 21.91 -0.37 -3.60
C ASP A 290 20.72 -1.33 -3.52
N PRO A 291 20.25 -1.95 -4.63
CA PRO A 291 19.04 -2.77 -4.60
C PRO A 291 19.17 -4.01 -3.69
N LYS A 292 20.39 -4.47 -3.40
CA LYS A 292 20.65 -5.64 -2.53
C LYS A 292 20.97 -5.27 -1.07
N GLY A 293 21.16 -3.98 -0.77
CA GLY A 293 21.52 -3.53 0.57
C GLY A 293 22.99 -3.72 0.96
N ASP A 294 23.90 -3.92 -0.01
CA ASP A 294 25.33 -4.08 0.26
C ASP A 294 25.95 -2.82 0.86
N LEU A 295 25.55 -1.64 0.36
CA LEU A 295 25.99 -0.37 0.92
C LEU A 295 25.36 -0.13 2.29
N PHE A 296 24.09 -0.51 2.46
CA PHE A 296 23.41 -0.42 3.75
C PHE A 296 24.08 -1.28 4.82
N ARG A 297 24.41 -2.54 4.48
CA ARG A 297 25.12 -3.47 5.36
C ARG A 297 26.51 -2.96 5.72
N THR A 298 27.25 -2.46 4.72
CA THR A 298 28.57 -1.84 4.94
C THR A 298 28.47 -0.67 5.91
N LEU A 299 27.49 0.22 5.70
CA LEU A 299 27.22 1.35 6.58
C LEU A 299 26.94 0.89 8.02
N LEU A 300 26.04 -0.08 8.22
CA LEU A 300 25.71 -0.58 9.56
C LEU A 300 26.92 -1.24 10.23
N HIS A 301 27.73 -1.99 9.50
CA HIS A 301 28.96 -2.58 10.01
C HIS A 301 29.97 -1.49 10.44
N GLU A 302 30.20 -0.46 9.61
CA GLU A 302 31.09 0.65 9.94
C GLU A 302 30.60 1.45 11.16
N GLN A 303 29.28 1.64 11.27
CA GLN A 303 28.66 2.40 12.36
C GLN A 303 28.31 1.54 13.58
N ARG A 304 28.71 0.26 13.64
CA ARG A 304 28.34 -0.67 14.72
C ARG A 304 28.62 -0.14 16.13
N ARG A 305 29.70 0.62 16.31
CA ARG A 305 30.07 1.25 17.60
C ARG A 305 29.12 2.38 18.04
N ARG A 306 28.32 2.95 17.13
CA ARG A 306 27.30 3.98 17.39
C ARG A 306 25.91 3.39 17.61
N THR A 307 25.73 2.08 17.42
CA THR A 307 24.46 1.42 17.67
C THR A 307 24.18 1.38 19.16
N ARG A 308 22.89 1.47 19.52
CA ARG A 308 22.42 1.32 20.89
C ARG A 308 21.82 -0.06 21.08
N ARG A 309 21.87 -0.55 22.33
CA ARG A 309 21.17 -1.78 22.70
C ARG A 309 19.67 -1.54 22.66
N VAL A 310 18.95 -2.49 22.07
CA VAL A 310 17.50 -2.63 22.10
C VAL A 310 17.18 -4.09 22.38
N THR A 311 15.96 -4.38 22.79
CA THR A 311 15.55 -5.74 23.10
C THR A 311 15.27 -6.50 21.80
N PRO A 312 15.90 -7.68 21.59
CA PRO A 312 15.57 -8.57 20.49
C PRO A 312 14.08 -8.91 20.46
N ASP A 313 13.51 -8.96 19.27
CA ASP A 313 12.11 -9.34 19.09
C ASP A 313 11.96 -10.14 17.78
N PRO A 314 11.69 -11.46 17.85
CA PRO A 314 11.54 -12.28 16.65
C PRO A 314 10.33 -11.89 15.80
N ARG A 315 9.35 -11.16 16.37
CA ARG A 315 8.19 -10.66 15.61
C ARG A 315 8.57 -9.57 14.60
N ARG A 316 9.77 -9.00 14.69
CA ARG A 316 10.30 -8.05 13.70
C ARG A 316 10.85 -8.72 12.45
N ALA A 317 10.89 -10.06 12.40
CA ALA A 317 11.41 -10.78 11.25
C ALA A 317 10.70 -10.36 9.94
N PRO A 318 11.46 -10.17 8.85
CA PRO A 318 10.91 -9.96 7.52
C PRO A 318 10.00 -11.12 7.11
N VAL A 319 8.86 -10.84 6.46
CA VAL A 319 7.97 -11.90 5.94
C VAL A 319 8.26 -12.22 4.48
N THR A 320 8.28 -13.51 4.14
CA THR A 320 8.34 -13.94 2.73
C THR A 320 6.99 -13.74 2.03
N PRO A 321 6.96 -13.69 0.68
CA PRO A 321 5.72 -13.69 -0.08
C PRO A 321 4.74 -14.82 0.30
N GLU A 322 5.25 -16.03 0.55
CA GLU A 322 4.44 -17.17 0.97
C GLU A 322 3.88 -16.98 2.39
N GLN A 323 4.65 -16.42 3.31
CA GLN A 323 4.18 -16.09 4.65
C GLN A 323 3.11 -15.00 4.62
N TYR A 324 3.28 -13.98 3.78
CA TYR A 324 2.29 -12.92 3.57
C TYR A 324 0.96 -13.49 3.04
N LEU A 325 1.01 -14.35 2.02
CA LEU A 325 -0.17 -15.03 1.48
C LEU A 325 -0.85 -15.92 2.52
N ARG A 326 -0.08 -16.72 3.27
CA ARG A 326 -0.62 -17.55 4.36
C ARG A 326 -1.29 -16.72 5.45
N ALA A 327 -0.73 -15.56 5.80
CA ALA A 327 -1.33 -14.68 6.79
C ALA A 327 -2.68 -14.14 6.30
N HIS A 328 -2.81 -13.79 5.02
CA HIS A 328 -4.11 -13.37 4.45
C HIS A 328 -5.14 -14.50 4.40
N LEU A 329 -4.67 -15.74 4.22
CA LEU A 329 -5.49 -16.96 4.17
C LEU A 329 -5.79 -17.53 5.56
N ASP A 330 -5.32 -16.92 6.64
CA ASP A 330 -5.65 -17.37 7.98
C ASP A 330 -7.12 -17.03 8.30
N PRO A 331 -7.96 -18.01 8.67
CA PRO A 331 -9.38 -17.78 8.99
C PRO A 331 -9.60 -16.74 10.08
N ARG A 332 -8.63 -16.52 10.98
CA ARG A 332 -8.67 -15.48 12.02
C ARG A 332 -8.74 -14.07 11.45
N HIS A 333 -8.31 -13.88 10.20
CA HIS A 333 -8.29 -12.60 9.52
C HIS A 333 -9.37 -12.47 8.45
N THR A 334 -10.32 -13.42 8.34
CA THR A 334 -11.36 -13.33 7.28
C THR A 334 -12.26 -12.10 7.42
N GLY A 335 -12.64 -11.73 8.65
CA GLY A 335 -13.56 -10.60 8.89
C GLY A 335 -14.81 -10.64 7.99
N PRO A 336 -15.21 -9.52 7.36
CA PRO A 336 -16.33 -9.49 6.40
C PRO A 336 -16.05 -10.17 5.05
N GLY A 337 -14.83 -10.68 4.85
CA GLY A 337 -14.40 -11.41 3.66
C GLY A 337 -13.94 -10.51 2.49
N PRO A 338 -13.74 -11.11 1.31
CA PRO A 338 -13.70 -12.56 1.10
C PRO A 338 -12.50 -13.19 1.83
N HIS A 339 -12.58 -14.50 2.15
CA HIS A 339 -11.43 -15.24 2.66
C HIS A 339 -10.20 -15.03 1.76
N GLY A 340 -9.05 -14.68 2.34
CA GLY A 340 -7.83 -14.37 1.58
C GLY A 340 -7.76 -12.97 0.99
N HIS A 341 -8.83 -12.17 1.05
CA HIS A 341 -8.85 -10.75 0.62
C HIS A 341 -8.34 -10.53 -0.81
N GLY A 342 -8.74 -11.44 -1.70
CA GLY A 342 -8.33 -11.51 -3.10
C GLY A 342 -7.29 -12.59 -3.39
N TYR A 343 -6.52 -13.01 -2.39
CA TYR A 343 -5.65 -14.19 -2.48
C TYR A 343 -6.43 -15.47 -2.24
N THR A 344 -5.92 -16.57 -2.79
CA THR A 344 -6.51 -17.92 -2.68
C THR A 344 -5.42 -18.94 -2.42
N GLU A 345 -5.76 -20.18 -2.10
CA GLU A 345 -4.74 -21.24 -2.01
C GLU A 345 -3.99 -21.44 -3.33
N ASN A 346 -4.66 -21.26 -4.47
CA ASN A 346 -4.01 -21.27 -5.77
C ASN A 346 -3.00 -20.11 -5.95
N SER A 347 -3.21 -18.98 -5.27
CA SER A 347 -2.23 -17.89 -5.19
C SER A 347 -0.96 -18.35 -4.49
N LEU A 348 -1.10 -19.13 -3.41
CA LEU A 348 0.01 -19.71 -2.65
C LEU A 348 0.74 -20.79 -3.46
N ASP A 349 0.01 -21.73 -4.05
CA ASP A 349 0.56 -22.85 -4.83
C ASP A 349 1.36 -22.36 -6.04
N ARG A 350 0.82 -21.37 -6.75
CA ARG A 350 1.45 -20.80 -7.95
C ARG A 350 2.38 -19.64 -7.65
N ARG A 351 2.46 -19.21 -6.39
CA ARG A 351 3.21 -18.03 -5.93
C ARG A 351 2.87 -16.77 -6.74
N VAL A 352 1.57 -16.54 -6.97
CA VAL A 352 1.05 -15.37 -7.70
C VAL A 352 0.30 -14.45 -6.75
N ARG A 353 0.53 -13.14 -6.89
CA ARG A 353 0.00 -12.10 -5.98
C ARG A 353 -0.83 -11.05 -6.72
N TYR A 354 -1.14 -11.32 -7.98
CA TYR A 354 -2.07 -10.57 -8.80
C TYR A 354 -3.31 -11.43 -9.06
N TYR A 355 -4.46 -10.79 -9.15
CA TYR A 355 -5.74 -11.48 -9.26
C TYR A 355 -6.80 -10.55 -9.85
N ALA A 356 -7.92 -11.13 -10.28
CA ALA A 356 -9.10 -10.40 -10.73
C ALA A 356 -10.32 -10.88 -9.95
N PHE A 357 -11.28 -9.98 -9.71
CA PHE A 357 -12.46 -10.24 -8.90
C PHE A 357 -13.63 -9.36 -9.35
N PRO A 358 -14.89 -9.82 -9.24
CA PRO A 358 -16.03 -8.98 -9.51
C PRO A 358 -16.22 -7.96 -8.38
N ILE A 359 -16.33 -6.67 -8.73
CA ILE A 359 -16.80 -5.63 -7.79
C ILE A 359 -18.33 -5.59 -7.80
N GLY A 360 -18.92 -5.86 -8.96
CA GLY A 360 -20.34 -6.05 -9.20
C GLY A 360 -20.55 -6.64 -10.59
N ASP A 361 -21.79 -6.71 -11.04
CA ASP A 361 -22.14 -7.34 -12.32
C ASP A 361 -21.48 -6.63 -13.53
N ASP A 362 -21.28 -5.32 -13.42
CA ASP A 362 -20.78 -4.49 -14.50
C ASP A 362 -19.27 -4.20 -14.43
N VAL A 363 -18.60 -4.49 -13.31
CA VAL A 363 -17.23 -4.00 -13.04
C VAL A 363 -16.32 -5.12 -12.54
N LEU A 364 -15.25 -5.37 -13.31
CA LEU A 364 -14.13 -6.23 -12.94
C LEU A 364 -13.05 -5.42 -12.20
N GLY A 365 -12.67 -5.85 -11.00
CA GLY A 365 -11.47 -5.40 -10.31
C GLY A 365 -10.27 -6.25 -10.72
N ILE A 366 -9.12 -5.63 -10.97
CA ILE A 366 -7.85 -6.30 -11.27
C ILE A 366 -6.75 -5.75 -10.37
N SER A 367 -6.19 -6.57 -9.49
CA SER A 367 -5.06 -6.23 -8.63
C SER A 367 -3.75 -6.71 -9.26
N LEU A 368 -2.78 -5.82 -9.40
CA LEU A 368 -1.45 -6.08 -9.96
C LEU A 368 -0.38 -6.08 -8.88
N ASP A 369 0.53 -7.03 -8.99
CA ASP A 369 1.77 -7.06 -8.22
C ASP A 369 2.86 -6.36 -9.04
N THR A 370 3.23 -5.15 -8.60
CA THR A 370 4.23 -4.31 -9.28
C THR A 370 5.58 -4.34 -8.58
N THR A 371 5.72 -5.13 -7.52
CA THR A 371 6.92 -5.17 -6.69
C THR A 371 7.95 -6.13 -7.28
N ASP A 372 9.19 -5.67 -7.39
CA ASP A 372 10.32 -6.49 -7.83
C ASP A 372 11.09 -6.99 -6.60
N LEU A 373 11.15 -8.31 -6.39
CA LEU A 373 11.87 -8.91 -5.26
C LEU A 373 13.39 -8.80 -5.40
N GLY A 374 13.90 -8.40 -6.58
CA GLY A 374 15.30 -8.03 -6.78
C GLY A 374 15.71 -6.73 -6.07
N GLY A 375 14.78 -6.06 -5.41
CA GLY A 375 14.98 -4.78 -4.73
C GLY A 375 14.71 -3.59 -5.64
N HIS A 376 15.05 -2.41 -5.14
CA HIS A 376 14.63 -1.07 -5.62
C HIS A 376 13.25 -0.63 -5.15
N TYR A 377 13.08 0.67 -4.95
CA TYR A 377 11.80 1.29 -4.59
C TYR A 377 10.87 1.52 -5.78
N GLU A 378 11.25 1.10 -7.00
CA GLU A 378 10.42 1.31 -8.19
C GLU A 378 9.97 -0.04 -8.71
N GLY A 379 8.81 -0.04 -9.35
CA GLY A 379 8.15 -1.25 -9.80
C GLY A 379 8.38 -1.60 -11.26
N SER A 380 7.81 -2.73 -11.65
CA SER A 380 7.59 -3.17 -13.03
C SER A 380 6.66 -4.39 -13.02
N LEU A 381 6.19 -4.84 -14.19
CA LEU A 381 5.58 -6.18 -14.31
C LEU A 381 6.56 -7.15 -14.97
N ASP A 382 6.53 -8.42 -14.58
CA ASP A 382 7.07 -9.48 -15.43
C ASP A 382 6.22 -9.67 -16.70
N GLU A 383 6.81 -10.29 -17.72
CA GLU A 383 6.12 -10.61 -18.97
C GLU A 383 4.90 -11.50 -18.73
N THR A 384 4.99 -12.48 -17.84
CA THR A 384 3.89 -13.41 -17.53
C THR A 384 2.64 -12.69 -17.07
N GLN A 385 2.76 -11.78 -16.10
CA GLN A 385 1.71 -10.97 -15.53
C GLN A 385 1.20 -9.93 -16.54
N PHE A 386 2.09 -9.31 -17.31
CA PHE A 386 1.70 -8.39 -18.37
C PHE A 386 0.80 -9.07 -19.42
N ARG A 387 1.14 -10.29 -19.83
CA ARG A 387 0.31 -11.09 -20.75
C ARG A 387 -0.94 -11.65 -20.08
N TRP A 388 -0.89 -11.95 -18.79
CA TRP A 388 -2.08 -12.31 -18.02
C TRP A 388 -3.06 -11.14 -17.97
N LEU A 389 -2.61 -9.90 -17.74
CA LEU A 389 -3.45 -8.71 -17.74
C LEU A 389 -4.12 -8.49 -19.10
N GLU A 390 -3.36 -8.62 -20.20
CA GLU A 390 -3.88 -8.55 -21.57
C GLU A 390 -5.01 -9.56 -21.81
N ARG A 391 -4.78 -10.84 -21.45
CA ARG A 391 -5.79 -11.90 -21.60
C ARG A 391 -7.00 -11.69 -20.69
N THR A 392 -6.78 -11.21 -19.46
CA THR A 392 -7.84 -10.96 -18.47
C THR A 392 -8.79 -9.88 -18.99
N LEU A 393 -8.25 -8.78 -19.52
CA LEU A 393 -9.05 -7.72 -20.12
C LEU A 393 -9.79 -8.17 -21.39
N ALA A 394 -9.15 -8.99 -22.23
CA ALA A 394 -9.76 -9.49 -23.46
C ALA A 394 -10.92 -10.47 -23.20
N ARG A 395 -10.85 -11.24 -22.10
CA ARG A 395 -11.84 -12.26 -21.71
C ARG A 395 -12.85 -11.77 -20.68
N ALA A 396 -12.74 -10.53 -20.21
CA ALA A 396 -13.65 -9.98 -19.22
C ALA A 396 -15.09 -9.98 -19.74
N GLU A 397 -15.98 -10.60 -18.99
CA GLU A 397 -17.42 -10.59 -19.27
C GLU A 397 -18.03 -9.23 -18.92
N GLN A 398 -17.52 -8.60 -17.86
CA GLN A 398 -17.94 -7.29 -17.40
C GLN A 398 -17.61 -6.20 -18.44
N PRO A 399 -18.54 -5.26 -18.71
CA PRO A 399 -18.31 -4.15 -19.63
C PRO A 399 -17.19 -3.21 -19.17
N TYR A 400 -16.92 -3.13 -17.86
CA TYR A 400 -15.94 -2.21 -17.29
C TYR A 400 -14.90 -2.91 -16.40
N ALA A 401 -13.73 -2.29 -16.29
CA ALA A 401 -12.64 -2.73 -15.44
C ALA A 401 -12.00 -1.56 -14.66
N LEU A 402 -11.66 -1.83 -13.41
CA LEU A 402 -10.81 -1.00 -12.56
C LEU A 402 -9.52 -1.76 -12.26
N VAL A 403 -8.38 -1.13 -12.55
CA VAL A 403 -7.07 -1.74 -12.32
C VAL A 403 -6.43 -1.10 -11.10
N PHE A 404 -5.87 -1.91 -10.22
CA PHE A 404 -5.22 -1.52 -8.98
C PHE A 404 -3.77 -1.98 -8.99
N SER A 405 -2.87 -1.13 -8.54
CA SER A 405 -1.47 -1.49 -8.32
C SER A 405 -0.88 -0.63 -7.20
N HIS A 406 0.27 -1.02 -6.67
CA HIS A 406 1.00 -0.11 -5.80
C HIS A 406 1.70 1.01 -6.58
N HIS A 407 2.60 0.64 -7.49
CA HIS A 407 3.35 1.63 -8.27
C HIS A 407 2.48 2.29 -9.36
N THR A 408 2.78 3.55 -9.65
CA THR A 408 2.16 4.35 -10.72
C THR A 408 2.84 4.10 -12.06
N SER A 409 2.24 4.56 -13.17
CA SER A 409 2.91 4.51 -14.48
C SER A 409 4.26 5.24 -14.51
N ALA A 410 4.43 6.27 -13.68
CA ALA A 410 5.67 7.04 -13.62
C ALA A 410 6.73 6.34 -12.77
N THR A 411 6.34 5.54 -11.78
CA THR A 411 7.26 4.92 -10.80
C THR A 411 7.51 3.44 -11.07
N MET A 412 7.06 2.96 -12.23
CA MET A 412 7.41 1.64 -12.75
C MET A 412 8.54 1.74 -13.77
N ARG A 413 9.76 2.00 -13.30
CA ARG A 413 10.97 2.13 -14.15
C ARG A 413 12.05 1.11 -13.81
N ASN A 414 11.81 0.22 -12.84
CA ASN A 414 12.76 -0.81 -12.49
C ASN A 414 12.69 -1.96 -13.50
N THR A 415 13.51 -1.88 -14.53
CA THR A 415 13.62 -2.92 -15.58
C THR A 415 14.81 -3.85 -15.36
N ARG A 416 15.40 -3.84 -14.16
CA ARG A 416 16.47 -4.77 -13.79
C ARG A 416 15.93 -6.21 -13.88
N PRO A 417 16.74 -7.19 -14.30
CA PRO A 417 16.33 -8.59 -14.26
C PRO A 417 15.98 -9.02 -12.84
N ASP A 418 14.82 -9.66 -12.67
CA ASP A 418 14.45 -10.31 -11.42
C ASP A 418 15.48 -11.43 -11.16
N PRO A 419 16.18 -11.45 -10.01
CA PRO A 419 17.16 -12.49 -9.69
C PRO A 419 16.58 -13.91 -9.71
N ALA A 420 15.30 -14.08 -9.37
CA ALA A 420 14.62 -15.38 -9.40
C ALA A 420 14.25 -15.80 -10.84
N ARG A 421 14.18 -14.84 -11.78
CA ARG A 421 13.78 -15.05 -13.18
C ARG A 421 14.58 -14.15 -14.13
N PRO A 422 15.91 -14.35 -14.23
CA PRO A 422 16.80 -13.40 -14.91
C PRO A 422 16.54 -13.26 -16.42
N GLY A 423 15.93 -14.28 -17.05
CA GLY A 423 15.55 -14.25 -18.47
C GLY A 423 14.18 -13.63 -18.74
N GLU A 424 13.38 -13.35 -17.71
CA GLU A 424 12.03 -12.82 -17.90
C GLU A 424 12.06 -11.31 -18.12
N ARG A 425 11.51 -10.87 -19.25
CA ARG A 425 11.47 -9.45 -19.62
C ARG A 425 10.63 -8.67 -18.61
N ARG A 426 11.14 -7.52 -18.15
CA ARG A 426 10.38 -6.55 -17.34
C ARG A 426 9.64 -5.53 -18.20
N ARG A 427 8.44 -5.15 -17.78
CA ARG A 427 7.54 -4.19 -18.43
C ARG A 427 7.40 -2.96 -17.55
N ASP A 428 7.80 -1.82 -18.10
CA ASP A 428 7.70 -0.52 -17.42
C ASP A 428 6.26 0.01 -17.41
N GLY A 429 6.06 1.11 -16.68
CA GLY A 429 4.75 1.75 -16.57
C GLY A 429 4.23 2.34 -17.88
N ALA A 430 5.11 2.67 -18.83
CA ALA A 430 4.70 3.12 -20.16
C ALA A 430 4.07 1.99 -20.97
N ALA A 431 4.65 0.79 -20.94
CA ALA A 431 4.10 -0.40 -21.57
C ALA A 431 2.76 -0.80 -20.94
N VAL A 432 2.63 -0.75 -19.61
CA VAL A 432 1.37 -1.04 -18.90
C VAL A 432 0.31 -0.01 -19.27
N ARG A 433 0.63 1.30 -19.21
CA ARG A 433 -0.30 2.36 -19.64
C ARG A 433 -0.76 2.15 -21.08
N ALA A 434 0.15 1.83 -21.99
CA ALA A 434 -0.19 1.58 -23.38
C ALA A 434 -1.10 0.35 -23.56
N LEU A 435 -0.95 -0.70 -22.75
CA LEU A 435 -1.87 -1.85 -22.74
C LEU A 435 -3.26 -1.42 -22.28
N LEU A 436 -3.35 -0.73 -21.14
CA LEU A 436 -4.62 -0.31 -20.56
C LEU A 436 -5.39 0.65 -21.47
N SER A 437 -4.70 1.62 -22.09
CA SER A 437 -5.31 2.61 -23.01
C SER A 437 -5.89 2.02 -24.29
N ARG A 438 -5.52 0.78 -24.66
CA ARG A 438 -6.13 0.07 -25.80
C ARG A 438 -7.45 -0.61 -25.47
N SER A 439 -7.72 -0.88 -24.19
CA SER A 439 -8.94 -1.55 -23.78
C SER A 439 -10.03 -0.51 -23.45
N PRO A 440 -11.15 -0.47 -24.20
CA PRO A 440 -12.25 0.46 -23.90
C PRO A 440 -12.97 0.12 -22.59
N ARG A 441 -12.69 -1.04 -21.98
CA ARG A 441 -13.28 -1.47 -20.71
C ARG A 441 -12.63 -0.77 -19.51
N VAL A 442 -11.36 -0.36 -19.62
CA VAL A 442 -10.61 0.18 -18.48
C VAL A 442 -11.06 1.61 -18.19
N LEU A 443 -11.73 1.80 -17.04
CA LEU A 443 -12.22 3.11 -16.62
C LEU A 443 -11.19 3.88 -15.78
N ALA A 444 -10.39 3.18 -14.99
CA ALA A 444 -9.36 3.78 -14.15
C ALA A 444 -8.22 2.81 -13.84
N TRP A 445 -7.04 3.37 -13.64
CA TRP A 445 -5.90 2.72 -13.00
C TRP A 445 -5.59 3.46 -11.70
N ILE A 446 -5.90 2.82 -10.58
CA ILE A 446 -5.85 3.35 -9.21
C ILE A 446 -4.59 2.81 -8.54
N ASN A 447 -3.78 3.70 -7.96
CA ASN A 447 -2.47 3.33 -7.40
C ASN A 447 -2.05 4.17 -6.20
N GLY A 448 -1.00 3.70 -5.53
CA GLY A 448 -0.35 4.32 -4.36
C GLY A 448 1.04 4.86 -4.69
N HIS A 449 2.00 4.62 -3.78
CA HIS A 449 3.45 4.80 -3.92
C HIS A 449 3.94 6.26 -4.01
N SER A 450 3.22 7.13 -4.69
CA SER A 450 3.64 8.52 -4.91
C SER A 450 3.44 9.43 -3.71
N HIS A 451 2.69 8.96 -2.70
CA HIS A 451 2.23 9.71 -1.51
C HIS A 451 1.52 11.04 -1.89
N LYS A 452 0.85 11.05 -3.04
CA LYS A 452 0.18 12.22 -3.59
C LYS A 452 -1.24 11.87 -3.98
N ASN A 453 -2.17 12.78 -3.69
CA ASN A 453 -3.50 12.73 -4.28
C ASN A 453 -3.45 13.40 -5.67
N ALA A 454 -3.34 12.61 -6.73
CA ALA A 454 -3.24 13.08 -8.10
C ALA A 454 -4.09 12.23 -9.05
N ILE A 455 -4.73 12.88 -10.02
CA ILE A 455 -5.55 12.22 -11.05
C ILE A 455 -5.10 12.75 -12.42
N THR A 456 -4.60 11.83 -13.25
CA THR A 456 -4.09 12.13 -14.60
C THR A 456 -5.06 11.57 -15.65
N PRO A 457 -5.65 12.41 -16.51
CA PRO A 457 -6.51 11.95 -17.59
C PRO A 457 -5.64 11.28 -18.67
N THR A 458 -6.01 10.08 -19.08
CA THR A 458 -5.30 9.35 -20.13
C THR A 458 -6.28 9.04 -21.26
N PRO A 459 -6.19 9.71 -22.42
CA PRO A 459 -7.03 9.42 -23.57
C PRO A 459 -6.84 7.97 -24.04
N ALA A 460 -7.92 7.34 -24.51
CA ALA A 460 -7.83 6.06 -25.19
C ALA A 460 -7.01 6.21 -26.47
N SER A 461 -6.14 5.24 -26.77
CA SER A 461 -5.39 5.23 -28.02
C SER A 461 -6.38 5.15 -29.20
N GLY A 462 -6.44 6.20 -30.02
CA GLY A 462 -7.33 6.31 -31.18
C GLY A 462 -8.51 7.27 -31.05
N ARG A 463 -8.72 7.92 -29.90
CA ARG A 463 -9.66 9.05 -29.76
C ARG A 463 -8.88 10.34 -29.48
N SER A 464 -8.60 11.11 -30.52
CA SER A 464 -8.16 12.50 -30.34
C SER A 464 -9.26 13.27 -29.60
N PRO A 465 -8.94 14.02 -28.52
CA PRO A 465 -9.91 14.94 -27.95
C PRO A 465 -10.27 16.01 -29.00
N PRO A 466 -11.52 16.50 -29.04
CA PRO A 466 -11.86 17.62 -29.91
C PRO A 466 -10.97 18.83 -29.57
N PRO A 467 -10.57 19.64 -30.57
CA PRO A 467 -9.70 20.79 -30.33
C PRO A 467 -10.39 21.76 -29.35
N ARG A 468 -9.68 22.11 -28.28
CA ARG A 468 -10.11 23.14 -27.34
C ARG A 468 -9.97 24.50 -28.02
N THR A 469 -11.05 25.26 -28.12
CA THR A 469 -10.99 26.71 -28.35
C THR A 469 -10.46 27.36 -27.07
N SER A 470 -9.23 27.87 -27.12
CA SER A 470 -8.60 28.58 -26.01
C SER A 470 -9.29 29.93 -25.79
N THR A 471 -10.01 30.06 -24.69
CA THR A 471 -10.22 31.35 -24.03
C THR A 471 -9.64 31.26 -22.63
N THR A 472 -8.38 31.66 -22.50
CA THR A 472 -7.72 31.90 -21.21
C THR A 472 -8.17 33.24 -20.64
N PRO A 473 -8.54 33.32 -19.35
CA PRO A 473 -8.20 34.44 -18.52
C PRO A 473 -7.02 34.05 -17.64
N SER A 474 -5.92 34.76 -17.85
CA SER A 474 -4.72 34.81 -17.04
C SER A 474 -5.04 35.34 -15.63
N SER A 475 -4.48 34.70 -14.59
CA SER A 475 -4.02 35.37 -13.36
C SER A 475 -3.18 34.43 -12.48
N PRO A 476 -2.29 35.00 -11.65
CA PRO A 476 -0.92 34.50 -11.54
C PRO A 476 -0.67 33.61 -10.32
N VAL A 477 0.34 32.76 -10.51
CA VAL A 477 1.06 32.02 -9.49
C VAL A 477 1.65 33.01 -8.47
N SER A 478 1.35 32.81 -7.19
CA SER A 478 2.16 33.35 -6.09
C SER A 478 2.79 32.18 -5.35
N SER A 479 4.11 32.16 -5.40
CA SER A 479 5.02 31.39 -4.57
C SER A 479 4.92 31.82 -3.10
N SER A 480 4.64 30.88 -2.19
CA SER A 480 5.23 30.79 -0.84
C SER A 480 5.12 29.37 -0.31
#